data_AF-A0A8T6N2K7-F1
#
_entry.id   AF-A0A8T6N2K7-F1
#
_cell.length_a   1.000
_cell.length_b   1.000
_cell.length_c   1.000
_cell.angle_alpha   90.00
_cell.angle_beta   90.00
_cell.angle_gamma   90.00
#
_symmetry.space_group_name_H-M   'P 1'
#
loop_
_entity.id
_entity.type
_entity.pdbx_description
1 polymer ?
#
loop_
_entity_poly.entity_id
_entity_poly.type
_entity_poly.pdbx_seq_one_letter_code
_entity_poly.pdbx_strand_id
1 'polypeptide(L)'
;TCFSKDRLLIFTDQGRVYGLRAWETPAASRYGKGTHIRNLLEGIRDGEKVVSILPLKRDLIENPEGHYIIFATSQGRIKRSHLSDYVRINRNGKYALKFASESDSLIQVRPATEDDHVVLVSSKGYACRFLPSEAKTRIDSATGEQTTTHTVRVQGRVSQGVAGMKLQAGDSVVGMIVTSDFDTSVLTISKHGMAKRSRLGSGSMVRTILEDGTEALGDDGKALTERDGYRKTNRGTKGVRTMALSEGDSIIGVRQVPDLADQLFMLTEKGMMIRMPATQTKETLGKVTKGTRIMELRSKDKKSYVDQVVFVARLPAELVDNEDDVPQDEEE
;
A
#
# COMPACT_ATOMS: atom_id res chain seq x y z
N THR A 1 11.52 0.11 10.76
CA THR A 1 12.47 -0.30 11.81
C THR A 1 11.98 -1.56 12.50
N CYS A 2 12.85 -2.34 13.13
CA CYS A 2 12.49 -3.49 13.97
C CYS A 2 13.60 -3.77 14.99
N PHE A 3 13.28 -4.50 16.06
CA PHE A 3 14.27 -4.97 17.01
C PHE A 3 14.96 -6.25 16.51
N SER A 4 16.20 -6.48 16.95
CA SER A 4 16.97 -7.68 16.59
C SER A 4 16.25 -8.99 16.94
N LYS A 5 15.46 -8.99 18.01
CA LYS A 5 14.66 -10.14 18.47
C LYS A 5 13.33 -10.33 17.72
N ASP A 6 12.94 -9.38 16.87
CA ASP A 6 11.72 -9.49 16.08
C ASP A 6 11.85 -10.56 15.00
N ARG A 7 10.70 -11.05 14.54
CA ARG A 7 10.62 -11.97 13.40
C ARG A 7 10.26 -11.22 12.14
N LEU A 8 10.99 -11.44 11.06
CA LEU A 8 10.67 -10.94 9.73
C LEU A 8 9.84 -11.99 8.99
N LEU A 9 8.66 -11.61 8.53
CA LEU A 9 7.86 -12.36 7.57
C LEU A 9 8.11 -11.79 6.17
N ILE A 10 8.70 -12.59 5.30
CA ILE A 10 9.10 -12.18 3.95
C ILE A 10 8.16 -12.85 2.96
N PHE A 11 7.37 -12.08 2.23
CA PHE A 11 6.41 -12.56 1.25
C PHE A 11 6.92 -12.36 -0.17
N THR A 12 6.67 -13.34 -1.03
CA THR A 12 7.06 -13.29 -2.45
C THR A 12 5.87 -13.20 -3.39
N ASP A 13 6.12 -12.73 -4.60
CA ASP A 13 5.15 -12.61 -5.69
C ASP A 13 4.46 -13.93 -6.05
N GLN A 14 5.10 -15.07 -5.79
CA GLN A 14 4.54 -16.41 -5.94
C GLN A 14 3.69 -16.89 -4.74
N GLY A 15 3.30 -15.99 -3.84
CA GLY A 15 2.38 -16.33 -2.75
C GLY A 15 2.99 -17.19 -1.65
N ARG A 16 4.32 -17.17 -1.51
CA ARG A 16 5.04 -17.84 -0.42
C ARG A 16 5.41 -16.85 0.68
N VAL A 17 5.59 -17.38 1.88
CA VAL A 17 6.09 -16.64 3.05
C VAL A 17 7.27 -17.39 3.65
N TYR A 18 8.29 -16.64 4.03
CA TYR A 18 9.47 -17.12 4.73
C TYR A 18 9.59 -16.39 6.05
N GLY A 19 10.21 -17.04 7.04
CA GLY A 19 10.43 -16.42 8.33
C GLY A 19 11.90 -16.47 8.70
N LEU A 20 12.40 -15.32 9.11
CA LEU A 20 13.78 -15.07 9.54
C LEU A 20 13.70 -14.26 10.84
N ARG A 21 14.59 -14.48 11.80
CA ARG A 21 14.76 -13.57 12.94
C ARG A 21 15.62 -12.39 12.48
N ALA A 22 15.32 -11.18 12.95
CA ALA A 22 16.00 -9.99 12.44
C ALA A 22 17.53 -10.05 12.66
N TRP A 23 18.01 -10.59 13.78
CA TRP A 23 19.46 -10.78 14.02
C TRP A 23 20.16 -11.78 13.08
N GLU A 24 19.41 -12.59 12.33
CA GLU A 24 19.97 -13.51 11.33
C GLU A 24 20.32 -12.78 10.02
N THR A 25 19.94 -11.51 9.87
CA THR A 25 20.43 -10.69 8.76
C THR A 25 21.88 -10.28 9.02
N PRO A 26 22.77 -10.38 8.03
CA PRO A 26 24.17 -10.02 8.22
C PRO A 26 24.33 -8.55 8.56
N ALA A 27 25.05 -8.27 9.64
CA ALA A 27 25.45 -6.92 9.97
C ALA A 27 26.40 -6.39 8.89
N ALA A 28 26.12 -5.19 8.41
CA ALA A 28 26.96 -4.48 7.46
C ALA A 28 26.94 -2.99 7.82
N SER A 29 28.02 -2.29 7.45
CA SER A 29 27.99 -0.82 7.49
C SER A 29 26.92 -0.29 6.53
N ARG A 30 26.50 0.97 6.72
CA ARG A 30 25.53 1.64 5.84
C ARG A 30 25.93 1.61 4.36
N TYR A 31 27.23 1.60 4.06
CA TYR A 31 27.79 1.54 2.70
C TYR A 31 28.00 0.11 2.19
N GLY A 32 27.82 -0.91 3.04
CA GLY A 32 27.97 -2.30 2.67
C GLY A 32 26.84 -2.76 1.75
N LYS A 33 27.17 -3.52 0.70
CA LYS A 33 26.18 -4.08 -0.24
C LYS A 33 25.22 -5.09 0.40
N GLY A 34 25.52 -5.55 1.61
CA GLY A 34 24.79 -6.62 2.29
C GLY A 34 24.93 -7.97 1.58
N THR A 35 24.05 -8.90 1.95
CA THR A 35 23.97 -10.23 1.33
C THR A 35 22.68 -10.38 0.54
N HIS A 36 22.73 -11.12 -0.55
CA HIS A 36 21.54 -11.44 -1.32
C HIS A 36 20.54 -12.25 -0.49
N ILE A 37 19.24 -11.91 -0.56
CA ILE A 37 18.22 -12.54 0.31
C ILE A 37 18.10 -14.05 0.11
N ARG A 38 18.42 -14.55 -1.10
CA ARG A 38 18.46 -15.99 -1.40
C ARG A 38 19.49 -16.76 -0.57
N ASN A 39 20.53 -16.10 -0.08
CA ASN A 39 21.53 -16.74 0.77
C ASN A 39 21.03 -16.87 2.23
N LEU A 40 20.00 -16.12 2.60
CA LEU A 40 19.39 -16.14 3.94
C LEU A 40 18.17 -17.07 3.98
N LEU A 41 17.52 -17.31 2.84
CA LEU A 41 16.30 -18.09 2.71
C LEU A 41 16.58 -19.41 1.97
N GLU A 42 16.61 -20.52 2.70
CA GLU A 42 16.96 -21.85 2.16
C GLU A 42 15.99 -22.36 1.08
N GLY A 43 14.72 -21.91 1.11
CA GLY A 43 13.67 -22.45 0.25
C GLY A 43 13.21 -21.58 -0.90
N ILE A 44 13.83 -20.41 -1.14
CA ILE A 44 13.36 -19.48 -2.19
C ILE A 44 13.67 -20.02 -3.58
N ARG A 45 12.66 -20.07 -4.45
CA ARG A 45 12.84 -20.58 -5.82
C ARG A 45 13.46 -19.52 -6.72
N ASP A 46 14.02 -19.98 -7.83
CA ASP A 46 14.44 -19.06 -8.87
C ASP A 46 13.23 -18.31 -9.46
N GLY A 47 13.48 -17.06 -9.85
CA GLY A 47 12.43 -16.14 -10.30
C GLY A 47 11.51 -15.58 -9.21
N GLU A 48 11.50 -16.10 -7.97
CA GLU A 48 10.71 -15.50 -6.87
C GLU A 48 11.26 -14.12 -6.49
N LYS A 49 10.36 -13.14 -6.41
CA LYS A 49 10.66 -11.76 -6.01
C LYS A 49 9.97 -11.42 -4.70
N VAL A 50 10.70 -10.75 -3.81
CA VAL A 50 10.14 -10.26 -2.55
C VAL A 50 9.21 -9.09 -2.83
N VAL A 51 8.00 -9.13 -2.27
CA VAL A 51 6.98 -8.08 -2.43
C VAL A 51 6.64 -7.37 -1.14
N SER A 52 6.84 -8.02 0.02
CA SER A 52 6.60 -7.40 1.33
C SER A 52 7.47 -8.06 2.40
N ILE A 53 8.01 -7.25 3.30
CA ILE A 53 8.71 -7.70 4.50
C ILE A 53 7.97 -7.09 5.69
N LEU A 54 7.42 -7.94 6.56
CA LEU A 54 6.67 -7.52 7.73
C LEU A 54 7.45 -7.89 8.99
N PRO A 55 7.96 -6.91 9.75
CA PRO A 55 8.49 -7.18 11.08
C PRO A 55 7.34 -7.49 12.03
N LEU A 56 7.48 -8.57 12.77
CA LEU A 56 6.54 -9.06 13.76
C LEU A 56 7.19 -8.98 15.13
N LYS A 57 6.71 -8.02 15.94
CA LYS A 57 7.17 -7.78 17.31
C LYS A 57 6.86 -8.99 18.19
N ARG A 58 7.68 -9.19 19.22
CA ARG A 58 7.53 -10.28 20.19
C ARG A 58 6.11 -10.35 20.79
N ASP A 59 5.55 -9.21 21.19
CA ASP A 59 4.23 -9.16 21.82
C ASP A 59 3.11 -9.69 20.90
N LEU A 60 3.22 -9.43 19.60
CA LEU A 60 2.29 -9.94 18.58
C LEU A 60 2.50 -11.42 18.26
N ILE A 61 3.68 -11.97 18.54
CA ILE A 61 3.93 -13.42 18.44
C ILE A 61 3.25 -14.14 19.61
N GLU A 62 3.33 -13.55 20.80
CA GLU A 62 2.75 -14.10 22.03
C GLU A 62 1.22 -13.92 22.06
N ASN A 63 0.71 -12.79 21.56
CA ASN A 63 -0.71 -12.44 21.55
C ASN A 63 -1.18 -12.04 20.13
N PRO A 64 -1.32 -13.00 19.20
CA PRO A 64 -1.69 -12.71 17.81
C PRO A 64 -3.18 -12.48 17.58
N GLU A 65 -4.03 -12.66 18.60
CA GLU A 65 -5.48 -12.55 18.47
C GLU A 65 -5.92 -11.12 18.17
N GLY A 66 -7.02 -10.96 17.42
CA GLY A 66 -7.48 -9.65 16.94
C GLY A 66 -6.62 -9.01 15.83
N HIS A 67 -5.49 -9.64 15.47
CA HIS A 67 -4.61 -9.21 14.40
C HIS A 67 -4.72 -10.10 13.16
N TYR A 68 -4.63 -9.45 12.01
CA TYR A 68 -4.82 -10.07 10.71
C TYR A 68 -3.69 -9.69 9.76
N ILE A 69 -3.59 -10.46 8.69
CA ILE A 69 -2.77 -10.14 7.52
C ILE A 69 -3.70 -10.05 6.30
N ILE A 70 -3.59 -8.94 5.58
CA ILE A 70 -4.30 -8.70 4.33
C ILE A 70 -3.34 -8.88 3.15
N PHE A 71 -3.80 -9.61 2.14
CA PHE A 71 -3.09 -9.87 0.89
C PHE A 71 -3.86 -9.25 -0.26
N ALA A 72 -3.14 -8.66 -1.21
CA ALA A 72 -3.69 -8.18 -2.47
C ALA A 72 -2.91 -8.76 -3.65
N THR A 73 -3.64 -9.25 -4.65
CA THR A 73 -3.07 -9.81 -5.88
C THR A 73 -3.25 -8.88 -7.08
N SER A 74 -2.45 -9.07 -8.12
CA SER A 74 -2.46 -8.25 -9.34
C SER A 74 -3.79 -8.34 -10.08
N GLN A 75 -4.50 -9.48 -9.98
CA GLN A 75 -5.85 -9.67 -10.52
C GLN A 75 -6.98 -9.17 -9.61
N GLY A 76 -6.68 -8.39 -8.58
CA GLY A 76 -7.71 -7.74 -7.76
C GLY A 76 -8.37 -8.66 -6.75
N ARG A 77 -7.73 -9.77 -6.39
CA ARG A 77 -8.17 -10.60 -5.26
C ARG A 77 -7.64 -10.02 -3.96
N ILE A 78 -8.43 -10.19 -2.90
CA ILE A 78 -8.06 -9.83 -1.54
C ILE A 78 -8.27 -11.02 -0.61
N LYS A 79 -7.35 -11.24 0.31
CA LYS A 79 -7.48 -12.28 1.35
C LYS A 79 -7.20 -11.67 2.72
N ARG A 80 -8.01 -12.06 3.71
CA ARG A 80 -7.78 -11.80 5.13
C ARG A 80 -7.51 -13.12 5.84
N SER A 81 -6.41 -13.20 6.60
CA SER A 81 -6.06 -14.37 7.42
C SER A 81 -5.69 -13.91 8.83
N HIS A 82 -5.87 -14.77 9.83
CA HIS A 82 -5.37 -14.49 11.18
C HIS A 82 -3.84 -14.40 11.18
N LEU A 83 -3.27 -13.51 12.01
CA LEU A 83 -1.83 -13.40 12.20
C LEU A 83 -1.24 -14.68 12.83
N SER A 84 -2.01 -15.38 13.67
CA SER A 84 -1.64 -16.65 14.31
C SER A 84 -1.23 -17.74 13.31
N ASP A 85 -1.74 -17.73 12.09
CA ASP A 85 -1.34 -18.66 11.01
C ASP A 85 0.12 -18.46 10.53
N TYR A 86 0.75 -17.35 10.91
CA TYR A 86 2.06 -16.89 10.43
C TYR A 86 3.10 -16.68 11.54
N VAL A 87 2.74 -16.82 12.83
CA VAL A 87 3.72 -16.65 13.92
C VAL A 87 4.86 -17.67 13.86
N ARG A 88 4.64 -18.83 13.20
CA ARG A 88 5.60 -19.94 13.05
C ARG A 88 5.91 -20.29 11.58
N ILE A 89 6.64 -19.40 10.90
CA ILE A 89 7.18 -19.63 9.54
C ILE A 89 8.71 -19.78 9.58
N ASN A 90 9.24 -20.88 9.07
CA ASN A 90 10.69 -21.14 9.01
C ASN A 90 11.32 -20.59 7.71
N ARG A 91 12.65 -20.72 7.59
CA ARG A 91 13.44 -20.25 6.45
C ARG A 91 13.19 -21.02 5.14
N ASN A 92 12.67 -22.26 5.23
CA ASN A 92 12.26 -23.04 4.05
C ASN A 92 10.99 -22.50 3.39
N GLY A 93 10.24 -21.69 4.14
CA GLY A 93 9.03 -21.04 3.70
C GLY A 93 7.83 -21.97 3.57
N LYS A 94 6.65 -21.36 3.46
CA LYS A 94 5.35 -22.02 3.31
C LYS A 94 4.50 -21.27 2.30
N TYR A 95 3.49 -21.91 1.74
CA TYR A 95 2.48 -21.19 0.97
C TYR A 95 1.64 -20.29 1.89
N ALA A 96 1.50 -19.04 1.49
CA ALA A 96 0.71 -17.99 2.15
C ALA A 96 -0.56 -17.63 1.38
N LEU A 97 -0.68 -18.08 0.13
CA LEU A 97 -1.78 -17.80 -0.76
C LEU A 97 -1.85 -18.93 -1.80
N LYS A 98 -3.06 -19.28 -2.23
CA LYS A 98 -3.28 -20.09 -3.45
C LYS A 98 -3.80 -19.16 -4.53
N PHE A 99 -3.18 -19.09 -5.71
CA PHE A 99 -3.73 -18.26 -6.77
C PHE A 99 -4.99 -18.86 -7.38
N ALA A 100 -5.87 -17.99 -7.90
CA ALA A 100 -7.03 -18.41 -8.67
C ALA A 100 -6.70 -18.64 -10.15
N SER A 101 -5.62 -18.01 -10.64
CA SER A 101 -5.12 -18.10 -12.01
C SER A 101 -3.59 -18.15 -11.98
N GLU A 102 -2.97 -18.81 -12.96
CA GLU A 102 -1.51 -18.89 -13.10
C GLU A 102 -0.87 -17.55 -13.48
N SER A 103 -1.65 -16.63 -14.05
CA SER A 103 -1.19 -15.28 -14.42
C SER A 103 -1.34 -14.26 -13.28
N ASP A 104 -1.82 -14.69 -12.12
CA ASP A 104 -1.95 -13.84 -10.93
C ASP A 104 -0.63 -13.79 -10.16
N SER A 105 -0.40 -12.69 -9.44
CA SER A 105 0.80 -12.50 -8.63
C SER A 105 0.45 -11.75 -7.36
N LEU A 106 1.14 -12.06 -6.26
CA LEU A 106 0.98 -11.30 -5.03
C LEU A 106 1.67 -9.94 -5.19
N ILE A 107 0.94 -8.86 -4.91
CA ILE A 107 1.47 -7.49 -5.06
C ILE A 107 1.89 -6.93 -3.71
N GLN A 108 1.11 -7.19 -2.66
CA GLN A 108 1.38 -6.61 -1.36
C GLN A 108 0.74 -7.39 -0.23
N VAL A 109 1.41 -7.38 0.92
CA VAL A 109 0.91 -7.92 2.17
C VAL A 109 1.04 -6.84 3.25
N ARG A 110 0.01 -6.67 4.07
CA ARG A 110 -0.04 -5.66 5.13
C ARG A 110 -0.65 -6.25 6.41
N PRO A 111 -0.15 -5.89 7.60
CA PRO A 111 -0.85 -6.17 8.85
C PRO A 111 -2.16 -5.39 8.89
N ALA A 112 -3.13 -5.89 9.65
CA ALA A 112 -4.41 -5.22 9.85
C ALA A 112 -5.04 -5.59 11.21
N THR A 113 -5.93 -4.74 11.70
CA THR A 113 -6.91 -5.00 12.77
C THR A 113 -8.32 -5.03 12.17
N GLU A 114 -9.34 -5.06 13.03
CA GLU A 114 -10.74 -4.97 12.58
C GLU A 114 -11.13 -3.55 12.14
N ASP A 115 -10.44 -2.52 12.58
CA ASP A 115 -10.80 -1.13 12.25
C ASP A 115 -10.17 -0.64 10.95
N ASP A 116 -9.20 -1.38 10.43
CA ASP A 116 -8.42 -0.96 9.28
C ASP A 116 -9.22 -1.02 7.98
N HIS A 117 -9.31 0.13 7.33
CA HIS A 117 -9.81 0.22 5.97
C HIS A 117 -8.78 -0.28 4.96
N VAL A 118 -9.25 -0.98 3.93
CA VAL A 118 -8.43 -1.33 2.77
C VAL A 118 -8.77 -0.39 1.61
N VAL A 119 -7.74 0.13 0.95
CA VAL A 119 -7.86 0.80 -0.35
C VAL A 119 -7.00 0.06 -1.37
N LEU A 120 -7.65 -0.60 -2.33
CA LEU A 120 -6.98 -1.17 -3.50
C LEU A 120 -6.93 -0.12 -4.60
N VAL A 121 -5.82 -0.01 -5.32
CA VAL A 121 -5.64 0.95 -6.43
C VAL A 121 -5.16 0.21 -7.68
N SER A 122 -5.78 0.52 -8.81
CA SER A 122 -5.46 -0.06 -10.12
C SER A 122 -4.50 0.80 -10.95
N SER A 123 -3.80 0.17 -11.88
CA SER A 123 -2.88 0.85 -12.82
C SER A 123 -3.61 1.88 -13.70
N LYS A 124 -4.90 1.67 -13.98
CA LYS A 124 -5.74 2.65 -14.71
C LYS A 124 -6.32 3.78 -13.85
N GLY A 125 -5.94 3.88 -12.58
CA GLY A 125 -6.31 4.99 -11.70
C GLY A 125 -7.70 4.87 -11.08
N TYR A 126 -8.17 3.65 -10.84
CA TYR A 126 -9.35 3.37 -10.02
C TYR A 126 -8.97 2.92 -8.62
N ALA A 127 -9.83 3.18 -7.64
CA ALA A 127 -9.66 2.76 -6.27
C ALA A 127 -10.94 2.16 -5.67
N CYS A 128 -10.78 1.07 -4.92
CA CYS A 128 -11.83 0.44 -4.13
C CYS A 128 -11.46 0.53 -2.65
N ARG A 129 -12.22 1.32 -1.88
CA ARG A 129 -12.13 1.37 -0.43
C ARG A 129 -13.24 0.56 0.21
N PHE A 130 -12.94 -0.27 1.20
CA PHE A 130 -13.95 -0.94 2.03
C PHE A 130 -13.34 -1.35 3.38
N LEU A 131 -14.20 -1.69 4.35
CA LEU A 131 -13.77 -2.22 5.64
C LEU A 131 -13.85 -3.75 5.60
N PRO A 132 -12.74 -4.51 5.71
CA PRO A 132 -12.76 -5.96 5.59
C PRO A 132 -13.60 -6.68 6.65
N SER A 133 -13.62 -6.14 7.87
CA SER A 133 -14.35 -6.65 9.04
C SER A 133 -15.83 -6.27 9.06
N GLU A 134 -16.31 -5.42 8.15
CA GLU A 134 -17.70 -4.95 8.18
C GLU A 134 -18.66 -6.14 8.05
N ALA A 135 -19.54 -6.30 9.04
CA ALA A 135 -20.51 -7.38 9.09
C ALA A 135 -21.54 -7.22 7.97
N LYS A 136 -21.85 -8.33 7.29
CA LYS A 136 -22.84 -8.45 6.23
C LYS A 136 -23.80 -9.58 6.57
N THR A 137 -25.01 -9.19 6.88
CA THR A 137 -26.12 -10.10 7.15
C THR A 137 -26.84 -10.44 5.86
N ARG A 138 -27.08 -11.72 5.63
CA ARG A 138 -27.95 -12.21 4.56
C ARG A 138 -29.06 -13.04 5.18
N ILE A 139 -30.27 -12.86 4.67
CA ILE A 139 -31.43 -13.66 5.04
C ILE A 139 -31.74 -14.56 3.84
N ASP A 140 -31.72 -15.86 4.05
CA ASP A 140 -32.11 -16.82 3.03
C ASP A 140 -33.61 -16.68 2.75
N SER A 141 -33.97 -16.47 1.47
CA SER A 141 -35.36 -16.21 1.09
C SER A 141 -36.25 -17.45 1.17
N ALA A 142 -35.67 -18.66 1.22
CA ALA A 142 -36.39 -19.92 1.32
C ALA A 142 -36.48 -20.44 2.76
N THR A 143 -35.43 -20.30 3.57
CA THR A 143 -35.40 -20.82 4.95
C THR A 143 -35.63 -19.76 6.02
N GLY A 144 -35.53 -18.47 5.68
CA GLY A 144 -35.56 -17.37 6.64
C GLY A 144 -34.32 -17.29 7.53
N GLU A 145 -33.31 -18.15 7.31
CA GLU A 145 -32.12 -18.23 8.14
C GLU A 145 -31.21 -17.02 7.94
N GLN A 146 -30.79 -16.42 9.05
CA GLN A 146 -29.94 -15.24 9.05
C GLN A 146 -28.46 -15.65 9.19
N THR A 147 -27.67 -15.45 8.14
CA THR A 147 -26.22 -15.67 8.18
C THR A 147 -25.48 -14.34 8.20
N THR A 148 -24.73 -14.08 9.27
CA THR A 148 -23.82 -12.92 9.37
C THR A 148 -22.42 -13.35 8.94
N THR A 149 -21.88 -12.66 7.94
CA THR A 149 -20.49 -12.83 7.45
C THR A 149 -19.75 -11.50 7.55
N HIS A 150 -18.46 -11.49 7.20
CA HIS A 150 -17.70 -10.25 7.05
C HIS A 150 -17.50 -9.91 5.57
N THR A 151 -17.35 -8.62 5.25
CA THR A 151 -17.04 -8.15 3.89
C THR A 151 -15.92 -8.95 3.27
N VAL A 152 -14.82 -9.16 3.99
CA VAL A 152 -13.79 -10.15 3.65
C VAL A 152 -13.72 -11.16 4.78
N ARG A 153 -14.28 -12.35 4.58
CA ARG A 153 -14.18 -13.45 5.54
C ARG A 153 -12.72 -13.78 5.85
N VAL A 154 -12.45 -14.15 7.10
CA VAL A 154 -11.13 -14.67 7.46
C VAL A 154 -11.00 -16.08 6.87
N GLN A 155 -9.85 -16.35 6.27
CA GLN A 155 -9.55 -17.65 5.67
C GLN A 155 -8.18 -18.12 6.16
N GLY A 156 -8.02 -19.43 6.24
CA GLY A 156 -6.72 -20.03 6.53
C GLY A 156 -5.65 -19.63 5.52
N ARG A 157 -4.39 -19.81 5.93
CA ARG A 157 -3.19 -19.44 5.17
C ARG A 157 -3.26 -19.79 3.68
N VAL A 158 -3.52 -21.06 3.33
CA VAL A 158 -3.51 -21.53 1.93
C VAL A 158 -4.92 -21.45 1.34
N SER A 159 -5.34 -20.25 0.95
CA SER A 159 -6.63 -20.02 0.29
C SER A 159 -6.53 -18.95 -0.78
N GLN A 160 -7.58 -18.83 -1.61
CA GLN A 160 -7.59 -17.94 -2.79
C GLN A 160 -7.99 -16.50 -2.49
N GLY A 161 -8.48 -16.18 -1.30
CA GLY A 161 -9.14 -14.88 -1.09
C GLY A 161 -10.50 -14.80 -1.78
N VAL A 162 -11.05 -13.60 -1.82
CA VAL A 162 -12.29 -13.20 -2.50
C VAL A 162 -12.03 -12.05 -3.47
N ALA A 163 -12.99 -11.71 -4.32
CA ALA A 163 -12.86 -10.53 -5.19
C ALA A 163 -12.79 -9.24 -4.35
N GLY A 164 -11.70 -8.49 -4.50
CA GLY A 164 -11.46 -7.19 -3.85
C GLY A 164 -11.78 -6.01 -4.78
N MET A 165 -11.34 -6.08 -6.03
CA MET A 165 -11.59 -5.11 -7.09
C MET A 165 -11.86 -5.83 -8.41
N LYS A 166 -12.85 -5.37 -9.17
CA LYS A 166 -13.12 -5.83 -10.53
C LYS A 166 -12.30 -5.00 -11.51
N LEU A 167 -11.37 -5.66 -12.19
CA LEU A 167 -10.47 -5.03 -13.14
C LEU A 167 -11.07 -5.04 -14.56
N GLN A 168 -10.71 -4.04 -15.35
CA GLN A 168 -10.99 -4.02 -16.79
C GLN A 168 -9.85 -4.71 -17.55
N ALA A 169 -10.07 -5.01 -18.84
CA ALA A 169 -9.02 -5.56 -19.69
C ALA A 169 -7.76 -4.68 -19.68
N GLY A 170 -6.59 -5.28 -19.45
CA GLY A 170 -5.30 -4.58 -19.34
C GLY A 170 -5.16 -3.69 -18.09
N ASP A 171 -6.00 -3.85 -17.08
CA ASP A 171 -5.86 -3.23 -15.76
C ASP A 171 -5.31 -4.25 -14.75
N SER A 172 -4.66 -3.76 -13.71
CA SER A 172 -4.09 -4.59 -12.64
C SER A 172 -4.06 -3.80 -11.34
N VAL A 173 -4.15 -4.47 -10.20
CA VAL A 173 -3.89 -3.83 -8.91
C VAL A 173 -2.38 -3.57 -8.78
N VAL A 174 -2.02 -2.33 -8.45
CA VAL A 174 -0.62 -1.89 -8.31
C VAL A 174 -0.24 -1.58 -6.87
N GLY A 175 -1.22 -1.46 -5.98
CA GLY A 175 -0.95 -1.29 -4.57
C GLY A 175 -2.20 -1.32 -3.70
N MET A 176 -1.94 -1.43 -2.41
CA MET A 176 -2.91 -1.52 -1.33
C MET A 176 -2.48 -0.64 -0.15
N ILE A 177 -3.44 0.06 0.41
CA ILE A 177 -3.33 0.76 1.70
C ILE A 177 -4.18 0.03 2.72
N VAL A 178 -3.67 -0.07 3.95
CA VAL A 178 -4.38 -0.67 5.09
C VAL A 178 -4.13 0.22 6.30
N THR A 179 -5.17 0.91 6.77
CA THR A 179 -5.09 1.81 7.92
C THR A 179 -6.49 2.22 8.41
N SER A 180 -6.63 2.44 9.71
CA SER A 180 -7.79 3.06 10.35
C SER A 180 -7.60 4.58 10.53
N ASP A 181 -6.37 5.08 10.41
CA ASP A 181 -6.07 6.51 10.48
C ASP A 181 -6.53 7.24 9.21
N PHE A 182 -7.49 8.15 9.37
CA PHE A 182 -8.06 8.93 8.27
C PHE A 182 -7.21 10.10 7.80
N ASP A 183 -6.24 10.55 8.60
CA ASP A 183 -5.30 11.61 8.22
C ASP A 183 -4.14 11.08 7.39
N THR A 184 -3.88 9.77 7.45
CA THR A 184 -2.94 9.09 6.57
C THR A 184 -3.20 9.44 5.09
N SER A 185 -2.14 9.90 4.42
CA SER A 185 -2.16 10.20 3.00
C SER A 185 -1.88 8.98 2.13
N VAL A 186 -2.64 8.85 1.05
CA VAL A 186 -2.40 7.91 -0.05
C VAL A 186 -1.70 8.67 -1.18
N LEU A 187 -0.44 8.31 -1.41
CA LEU A 187 0.33 8.83 -2.53
C LEU A 187 0.23 7.88 -3.71
N THR A 188 -0.20 8.40 -4.86
CA THR A 188 -0.25 7.68 -6.14
C THR A 188 0.73 8.31 -7.11
N ILE A 189 1.54 7.49 -7.78
CA ILE A 189 2.57 7.93 -8.74
C ILE A 189 2.39 7.19 -10.06
N SER A 190 2.40 7.94 -11.15
CA SER A 190 2.32 7.42 -12.52
C SER A 190 3.70 7.22 -13.13
N LYS A 191 3.79 6.34 -14.14
CA LYS A 191 5.03 6.07 -14.86
C LYS A 191 5.61 7.30 -15.55
N HIS A 192 4.77 8.26 -15.92
CA HIS A 192 5.19 9.52 -16.56
C HIS A 192 5.55 10.63 -15.57
N GLY A 193 5.76 10.30 -14.29
CA GLY A 193 6.28 11.24 -13.28
C GLY A 193 5.23 12.19 -12.72
N MET A 194 3.94 11.86 -12.82
CA MET A 194 2.86 12.56 -12.12
C MET A 194 2.61 11.93 -10.77
N ALA A 195 2.33 12.73 -9.75
CA ALA A 195 2.00 12.25 -8.43
C ALA A 195 0.87 13.03 -7.80
N LYS A 196 0.01 12.31 -7.10
CA LYS A 196 -1.14 12.88 -6.40
C LYS A 196 -1.20 12.29 -4.99
N ARG A 197 -1.34 13.18 -4.01
CA ARG A 197 -1.64 12.82 -2.63
C ARG A 197 -3.12 13.05 -2.33
N SER A 198 -3.75 12.10 -1.68
CA SER A 198 -5.13 12.21 -1.18
C SER A 198 -5.22 11.53 0.17
N ARG A 199 -5.80 12.20 1.17
CA ARG A 199 -6.07 11.58 2.48
C ARG A 199 -6.99 10.38 2.34
N LEU A 200 -6.85 9.42 3.25
CA LEU A 200 -7.83 8.36 3.38
C LEU A 200 -9.21 8.97 3.67
N GLY A 201 -9.29 9.90 4.62
CA GLY A 201 -10.47 10.66 5.00
C GLY A 201 -11.62 9.79 5.53
N SER A 202 -12.69 10.42 5.95
CA SER A 202 -13.94 9.75 6.34
C SER A 202 -14.70 9.16 5.13
N GLY A 203 -14.49 9.71 3.93
CA GLY A 203 -15.22 9.40 2.72
C GLY A 203 -16.58 10.11 2.60
N SER A 204 -16.97 10.91 3.60
CA SER A 204 -18.23 11.65 3.67
C SER A 204 -18.13 13.00 2.95
N MET A 205 -19.30 13.62 2.69
CA MET A 205 -19.35 15.02 2.26
C MET A 205 -19.17 15.90 3.49
N VAL A 206 -18.17 16.78 3.46
CA VAL A 206 -17.88 17.74 4.53
C VAL A 206 -18.03 19.16 3.97
N ARG A 207 -18.29 20.12 4.84
CA ARG A 207 -18.32 21.53 4.45
C ARG A 207 -16.91 21.97 4.08
N THR A 208 -16.80 22.74 3.00
CA THR A 208 -15.54 23.30 2.54
C THR A 208 -15.23 24.49 3.44
N ILE A 209 -14.09 24.45 4.12
CA ILE A 209 -13.63 25.52 5.00
C ILE A 209 -12.48 26.24 4.27
N LEU A 210 -12.56 27.56 4.19
CA LEU A 210 -11.53 28.42 3.62
C LEU A 210 -10.33 28.54 4.59
N GLU A 211 -9.20 29.06 4.11
CA GLU A 211 -7.98 29.18 4.92
C GLU A 211 -8.16 30.06 6.17
N ASP A 212 -9.15 30.95 6.18
CA ASP A 212 -9.52 31.81 7.31
C ASP A 212 -10.50 31.15 8.31
N GLY A 213 -10.86 29.88 8.09
CA GLY A 213 -11.79 29.13 8.94
C GLY A 213 -13.27 29.36 8.62
N THR A 214 -13.62 30.17 7.62
CA THR A 214 -15.01 30.40 7.21
C THR A 214 -15.52 29.34 6.24
N GLU A 215 -16.84 29.12 6.20
CA GLU A 215 -17.45 28.18 5.26
C GLU A 215 -17.48 28.80 3.85
N ALA A 216 -16.97 28.06 2.86
CA ALA A 216 -17.09 28.48 1.48
C ALA A 216 -18.56 28.39 1.05
N LEU A 217 -19.13 29.49 0.57
CA LEU A 217 -20.49 29.55 0.05
C LEU A 217 -20.47 29.53 -1.48
N GLY A 218 -21.41 28.81 -2.09
CA GLY A 218 -21.66 28.87 -3.52
C GLY A 218 -22.45 30.13 -3.89
N ASP A 219 -22.58 30.38 -5.20
CA ASP A 219 -23.34 31.52 -5.74
C ASP A 219 -24.82 31.52 -5.31
N ASP A 220 -25.35 30.37 -4.87
CA ASP A 220 -26.71 30.20 -4.34
C ASP A 220 -26.82 30.42 -2.82
N GLY A 221 -25.73 30.87 -2.17
CA GLY A 221 -25.67 31.13 -0.73
C GLY A 221 -25.59 29.87 0.14
N LYS A 222 -25.45 28.67 -0.44
CA LYS A 222 -25.31 27.42 0.33
C LYS A 222 -23.85 27.06 0.56
N ALA A 223 -23.59 26.41 1.69
CA ALA A 223 -22.27 25.86 1.99
C ALA A 223 -21.82 24.86 0.92
N LEU A 224 -20.69 25.14 0.29
CA LEU A 224 -20.02 24.24 -0.62
C LEU A 224 -19.56 23.02 0.17
N THR A 225 -19.91 21.83 -0.33
CA THR A 225 -19.45 20.58 0.27
C THR A 225 -18.46 19.90 -0.66
N GLU A 226 -17.42 19.33 -0.08
CA GLU A 226 -16.47 18.47 -0.78
C GLU A 226 -16.34 17.12 -0.10
N ARG A 227 -15.80 16.14 -0.83
CA ARG A 227 -15.59 14.82 -0.27
C ARG A 227 -14.27 14.77 0.47
N ASP A 228 -14.34 14.36 1.73
CA ASP A 228 -13.17 14.07 2.54
C ASP A 228 -12.55 12.72 2.15
N GLY A 229 -11.49 12.75 1.36
CA GLY A 229 -10.71 11.57 0.98
C GLY A 229 -11.45 10.53 0.14
N TYR A 230 -11.17 9.26 0.39
CA TYR A 230 -11.69 8.14 -0.39
C TYR A 230 -13.08 7.73 0.07
N ARG A 231 -14.08 7.80 -0.83
CA ARG A 231 -15.40 7.23 -0.56
C ARG A 231 -15.31 5.71 -0.33
N LYS A 232 -16.06 5.17 0.64
CA LYS A 232 -16.31 3.72 0.75
C LYS A 232 -17.05 3.19 -0.49
N THR A 233 -16.67 2.02 -0.94
CA THR A 233 -17.23 1.29 -2.07
C THR A 233 -17.52 -0.15 -1.66
N ASN A 234 -18.34 -0.86 -2.42
CA ASN A 234 -18.42 -2.31 -2.25
C ASN A 234 -17.15 -2.98 -2.80
N ARG A 235 -16.64 -4.00 -2.09
CA ARG A 235 -15.59 -4.86 -2.65
C ARG A 235 -16.07 -5.54 -3.94
N GLY A 236 -15.14 -5.89 -4.80
CA GLY A 236 -15.41 -6.56 -6.08
C GLY A 236 -16.10 -5.66 -7.11
N THR A 237 -16.21 -4.36 -6.84
CA THR A 237 -16.62 -3.37 -7.84
C THR A 237 -15.41 -2.85 -8.60
N LYS A 238 -15.63 -2.07 -9.66
CA LYS A 238 -14.57 -1.35 -10.37
C LYS A 238 -13.92 -0.26 -9.51
N GLY A 239 -14.64 0.22 -8.48
CA GLY A 239 -14.22 1.36 -7.68
C GLY A 239 -14.48 2.70 -8.35
N VAL A 240 -13.89 3.75 -7.78
CA VAL A 240 -14.01 5.14 -8.24
C VAL A 240 -12.67 5.65 -8.75
N ARG A 241 -12.69 6.61 -9.69
CA ARG A 241 -11.46 7.25 -10.16
C ARG A 241 -10.73 7.89 -8.98
N THR A 242 -9.46 7.55 -8.79
CA THR A 242 -8.59 8.18 -7.78
C THR A 242 -7.64 9.20 -8.40
N MET A 243 -7.11 8.91 -9.59
CA MET A 243 -6.20 9.78 -10.33
C MET A 243 -6.64 9.86 -11.79
N ALA A 244 -6.62 11.06 -12.36
CA ALA A 244 -6.71 11.23 -13.80
C ALA A 244 -5.36 10.88 -14.42
N LEU A 245 -5.37 10.13 -15.52
CA LEU A 245 -4.17 9.73 -16.24
C LEU A 245 -4.19 10.31 -17.64
N SER A 246 -3.02 10.64 -18.17
CA SER A 246 -2.87 10.97 -19.59
C SER A 246 -2.94 9.69 -20.42
N GLU A 247 -3.14 9.85 -21.73
CA GLU A 247 -3.05 8.72 -22.65
C GLU A 247 -1.69 8.03 -22.54
N GLY A 248 -1.72 6.69 -22.57
CA GLY A 248 -0.55 5.86 -22.42
C GLY A 248 0.08 5.87 -21.02
N ASP A 249 -0.41 6.64 -20.05
CA ASP A 249 0.10 6.67 -18.66
C ASP A 249 -0.60 5.63 -17.77
N SER A 250 0.07 5.23 -16.69
CA SER A 250 -0.43 4.25 -15.73
C SER A 250 0.17 4.48 -14.35
N ILE A 251 -0.59 4.20 -13.29
CA ILE A 251 -0.06 4.18 -11.93
C ILE A 251 0.93 3.02 -11.80
N ILE A 252 2.11 3.30 -11.25
CA ILE A 252 3.17 2.30 -10.97
C ILE A 252 3.44 2.14 -9.48
N GLY A 253 3.00 3.10 -8.66
CA GLY A 253 3.32 3.12 -7.24
C GLY A 253 2.20 3.71 -6.41
N VAL A 254 1.92 3.06 -5.29
CA VAL A 254 0.96 3.51 -4.28
C VAL A 254 1.64 3.38 -2.93
N ARG A 255 1.73 4.48 -2.18
CA ARG A 255 2.43 4.53 -0.90
C ARG A 255 1.54 5.15 0.17
N GLN A 256 1.54 4.51 1.34
CA GLN A 256 0.95 5.03 2.56
C GLN A 256 1.95 6.01 3.18
N VAL A 257 1.55 7.28 3.29
CA VAL A 257 2.34 8.38 3.82
C VAL A 257 1.62 8.93 5.05
N PRO A 258 1.90 8.38 6.25
CA PRO A 258 1.34 8.88 7.51
C PRO A 258 2.00 10.19 7.95
N ASP A 259 3.23 10.48 7.53
CA ASP A 259 3.95 11.70 7.87
C ASP A 259 4.40 12.42 6.60
N LEU A 260 4.13 13.72 6.49
CA LEU A 260 4.53 14.51 5.32
C LEU A 260 6.03 14.81 5.27
N ALA A 261 6.74 14.70 6.40
CA ALA A 261 8.20 14.75 6.45
C ALA A 261 8.85 13.48 5.86
N ASP A 262 8.08 12.42 5.60
CA ASP A 262 8.55 11.24 4.90
C ASP A 262 9.15 11.61 3.55
N GLN A 263 10.16 10.85 3.14
CA GLN A 263 10.81 11.04 1.86
C GLN A 263 10.48 9.92 0.87
N LEU A 264 10.59 10.26 -0.40
CA LEU A 264 10.28 9.40 -1.53
C LEU A 264 11.54 9.22 -2.35
N PHE A 265 11.83 7.97 -2.68
CA PHE A 265 12.86 7.59 -3.63
C PHE A 265 12.18 7.06 -4.88
N MET A 266 12.62 7.54 -6.04
CA MET A 266 12.12 7.09 -7.33
C MET A 266 13.27 6.70 -8.22
N LEU A 267 13.09 5.60 -8.96
CA LEU A 267 14.05 5.12 -9.93
C LEU A 267 13.37 5.04 -11.30
N THR A 268 14.07 5.54 -12.31
CA THR A 268 13.65 5.43 -13.71
C THR A 268 14.28 4.24 -14.41
N GLU A 269 13.73 3.88 -15.56
CA GLU A 269 14.25 2.79 -16.39
C GLU A 269 15.69 3.04 -16.86
N LYS A 270 16.04 4.30 -17.16
CA LYS A 270 17.41 4.69 -17.52
C LYS A 270 18.37 4.84 -16.33
N GLY A 271 17.90 4.55 -15.11
CA GLY A 271 18.73 4.55 -13.91
C GLY A 271 18.85 5.89 -13.19
N MET A 272 18.06 6.91 -13.56
CA MET A 272 18.01 8.15 -12.80
C MET A 272 17.28 7.92 -11.47
N MET A 273 17.92 8.32 -10.37
CA MET A 273 17.33 8.24 -9.03
C MET A 273 17.04 9.65 -8.51
N ILE A 274 15.84 9.88 -8.00
CA ILE A 274 15.45 11.14 -7.35
C ILE A 274 14.98 10.85 -5.93
N ARG A 275 15.43 11.69 -4.99
CA ARG A 275 14.96 11.76 -3.61
C ARG A 275 14.22 13.07 -3.42
N MET A 276 13.02 13.04 -2.85
CA MET A 276 12.24 14.24 -2.56
C MET A 276 11.36 14.05 -1.31
N PRO A 277 11.06 15.11 -0.54
CA PRO A 277 10.08 15.02 0.54
C PRO A 277 8.66 14.87 0.00
N ALA A 278 7.79 14.21 0.77
CA ALA A 278 6.39 14.00 0.39
C ALA A 278 5.59 15.31 0.32
N THR A 279 6.01 16.37 1.03
CA THR A 279 5.44 17.72 0.97
C THR A 279 5.43 18.35 -0.43
N GLN A 280 6.38 17.98 -1.30
CA GLN A 280 6.43 18.47 -2.68
C GLN A 280 5.35 17.85 -3.60
N THR A 281 4.61 16.86 -3.11
CA THR A 281 3.44 16.31 -3.80
C THR A 281 2.20 17.12 -3.45
N LYS A 282 1.36 17.43 -4.44
CA LYS A 282 0.14 18.20 -4.19
C LYS A 282 -0.93 17.30 -3.60
N GLU A 283 -1.48 17.76 -2.48
CA GLU A 283 -2.70 17.22 -1.93
C GLU A 283 -3.90 17.71 -2.74
N THR A 284 -4.81 16.79 -3.06
CA THR A 284 -6.07 17.15 -3.69
C THR A 284 -7.22 16.46 -2.97
N LEU A 285 -8.13 17.29 -2.45
CA LEU A 285 -9.37 16.90 -1.82
C LEU A 285 -10.47 16.78 -2.88
N GLY A 286 -11.32 15.76 -2.74
CA GLY A 286 -12.56 15.55 -3.52
C GLY A 286 -12.47 15.44 -5.04
N LYS A 287 -11.35 15.80 -5.68
CA LYS A 287 -11.23 16.02 -7.12
C LYS A 287 -10.38 14.96 -7.79
N VAL A 288 -10.86 14.43 -8.91
CA VAL A 288 -10.06 13.55 -9.78
C VAL A 288 -9.14 14.44 -10.63
N THR A 289 -7.87 14.50 -10.25
CA THR A 289 -6.85 15.30 -10.94
C THR A 289 -5.66 14.43 -11.32
N LYS A 290 -4.78 14.94 -12.18
CA LYS A 290 -3.49 14.28 -12.49
C LYS A 290 -2.44 14.47 -11.39
N GLY A 291 -2.69 15.33 -10.39
CA GLY A 291 -1.70 15.72 -9.40
C GLY A 291 -0.62 16.68 -9.95
N THR A 292 0.54 16.69 -9.31
CA THR A 292 1.72 17.48 -9.72
C THR A 292 2.74 16.62 -10.42
N ARG A 293 3.53 17.24 -11.30
CA ARG A 293 4.69 16.58 -11.89
C ARG A 293 5.83 16.63 -10.90
N ILE A 294 6.38 15.48 -10.57
CA ILE A 294 7.49 15.32 -9.64
C ILE A 294 8.80 14.94 -10.34
N MET A 295 8.72 14.58 -11.62
CA MET A 295 9.87 14.29 -12.46
C MET A 295 9.56 14.66 -13.91
N GLU A 296 10.44 15.40 -14.58
CA GLU A 296 10.30 15.73 -15.99
C GLU A 296 10.96 14.62 -16.83
N LEU A 297 10.11 13.81 -17.46
CA LEU A 297 10.52 12.64 -18.23
C LEU A 297 10.20 12.80 -19.72
N ARG A 298 9.73 13.98 -20.14
CA ARG A 298 9.44 14.26 -21.54
C ARG A 298 10.69 14.69 -22.29
N SER A 299 10.62 14.52 -23.60
CA SER A 299 11.53 15.16 -24.54
C SER A 299 11.50 16.69 -24.38
N LYS A 300 12.55 17.37 -24.85
CA LYS A 300 12.69 18.83 -24.80
C LYS A 300 11.50 19.56 -25.46
N ASP A 301 10.94 18.99 -26.53
CA ASP A 301 9.76 19.50 -27.24
C ASP A 301 8.41 19.10 -26.60
N LYS A 302 8.45 18.31 -25.51
CA LYS A 302 7.31 17.84 -24.72
C LYS A 302 6.30 16.98 -25.50
N LYS A 303 6.69 16.44 -26.66
CA LYS A 303 5.82 15.60 -27.52
C LYS A 303 5.89 14.11 -27.18
N SER A 304 6.97 13.63 -26.57
CA SER A 304 7.14 12.23 -26.19
C SER A 304 7.75 12.09 -24.79
N TYR A 305 7.76 10.88 -24.25
CA TYR A 305 8.47 10.52 -23.03
C TYR A 305 9.79 9.84 -23.40
N VAL A 306 10.89 10.30 -22.81
CA VAL A 306 12.24 9.76 -23.04
C VAL A 306 12.65 8.75 -21.96
N ASP A 307 11.89 8.65 -20.87
CA ASP A 307 12.15 7.76 -19.74
C ASP A 307 10.83 7.56 -18.94
N GLN A 308 10.82 6.63 -18.00
CA GLN A 308 9.66 6.32 -17.17
C GLN A 308 10.06 5.88 -15.76
N VAL A 309 9.22 6.18 -14.77
CA VAL A 309 9.39 5.70 -13.40
C VAL A 309 9.03 4.21 -13.34
N VAL A 310 9.96 3.41 -12.81
CA VAL A 310 9.77 1.95 -12.67
C VAL A 310 9.67 1.51 -11.21
N PHE A 311 10.14 2.33 -10.27
CA PHE A 311 10.08 2.01 -8.84
C PHE A 311 9.95 3.26 -7.97
N VAL A 312 9.24 3.10 -6.86
CA VAL A 312 9.06 4.13 -5.83
C VAL A 312 9.23 3.47 -4.47
N ALA A 313 10.07 4.01 -3.59
CA ALA A 313 10.13 3.66 -2.18
C ALA A 313 9.79 4.86 -1.28
N ARG A 314 9.30 4.57 -0.08
CA ARG A 314 9.11 5.55 0.99
C ARG A 314 10.20 5.32 2.03
N LEU A 315 10.84 6.40 2.47
CA LEU A 315 11.71 6.43 3.64
C LEU A 315 10.98 7.22 4.75
N PRO A 316 10.66 6.59 5.89
CA PRO A 316 10.09 7.26 7.04
C PRO A 316 10.93 8.45 7.52
N ALA A 317 10.29 9.54 7.94
CA ALA A 317 10.98 10.73 8.47
C ALA A 317 11.89 10.42 9.66
N GLU A 318 11.45 9.53 10.57
CA GLU A 318 12.23 9.04 11.73
C GLU A 318 13.55 8.35 11.37
N LEU A 319 13.74 7.96 10.10
CA LEU A 319 14.96 7.34 9.59
C LEU A 319 15.82 8.28 8.76
N VAL A 320 15.37 9.52 8.57
CA VAL A 320 16.17 10.56 7.94
C VAL A 320 16.98 11.16 9.07
N ASP A 321 18.27 10.80 9.15
CA ASP A 321 19.18 11.44 10.10
C ASP A 321 19.15 12.97 9.91
N ASN A 322 19.07 13.70 11.01
CA ASN A 322 19.54 15.09 11.00
C ASN A 322 21.06 15.00 10.83
N GLU A 323 21.64 15.80 9.92
CA GLU A 323 23.09 15.86 9.71
C GLU A 323 23.89 16.31 10.97
N ASP A 324 23.21 16.60 12.07
CA ASP A 324 23.76 17.10 13.34
C ASP A 324 24.15 16.01 14.37
N ASP A 325 23.85 14.73 14.13
CA ASP A 325 24.17 13.61 15.06
C ASP A 325 25.49 12.89 14.70
N VAL A 326 26.43 13.59 14.05
CA VAL A 326 27.82 13.14 14.04
C VAL A 326 28.37 13.43 15.43
N PRO A 327 28.81 12.44 16.23
CA PRO A 327 29.59 12.73 17.41
C PRO A 327 30.79 13.55 16.94
N GLN A 328 30.90 14.80 17.38
CA GLN A 328 32.19 15.46 17.34
C GLN A 328 33.07 14.60 18.23
N ASP A 329 33.95 13.81 17.60
CA ASP A 329 35.03 13.15 18.32
C ASP A 329 35.71 14.26 19.14
N GLU A 330 35.61 14.15 20.47
CA GLU A 330 36.36 14.98 21.40
C GLU A 330 37.85 14.70 21.14
N GLU A 331 38.51 15.63 20.46
CA GLU A 331 39.97 15.74 20.50
C GLU A 331 40.35 16.27 21.89
N GLU A 332 40.77 15.38 22.79
CA GLU A 332 41.78 15.64 23.84
C GLU A 332 42.47 14.34 24.29
#